data_AF-A0A519NE74-F1
#
_entry.id   AF-A0A519NE74-F1
#
_cell.length_a   1.000
_cell.length_b   1.000
_cell.length_c   1.000
_cell.angle_alpha   90.00
_cell.angle_beta   90.00
_cell.angle_gamma   90.00
#
_symmetry.space_group_name_H-M   'P 1'
#
loop_
_entity.id
_entity.type
_entity.pdbx_description
1 polymer ?
#
loop_
_entity_poly.entity_id
_entity_poly.type
_entity_poly.pdbx_seq_one_letter_code
_entity_poly.pdbx_strand_id
1 'polypeptide(L)'
;MESKLLQPFLQAGLLDIGDNDERLEHITKSIENLRAKLIADKKVLISYTLVALDPQITDTEQVLVDTETVVSNHWKALRSKFTERPIPLLRAVILNALYDIAAEDPKIARIIYLTATNFYPFAKLGREKAIVEQILYELGETAEKDAVKEWSLESAQPELKIPTLKVSGLKFEKTKVDSKRLTSALLVAAQNDPSGHGPEHGGRSSWSQHFSEKASEAIRIAVEHSFDEFSKSLTPISLETPINKFFTDFKASLDNTLKASFTSIEAVERRSKLLWWKETMYSTSLGNSYRTTNKFIQPFVMAHDLYQQLPAIVPVSVDFLLRDTFLAVEKSADEKMTFKELLKSLDIKDNKSQLAHHLDDAEPSENRISITNYLRLVVHGKATTKMLKQYTGIDESETISLNDIAVMLLHDLMAEYLTTR
;
A
#
# COMPACT_ATOMS: atom_id res chain seq x y z
N MET A 1 -8.82 20.67 -9.46
CA MET A 1 -8.12 21.01 -8.20
C MET A 1 -6.94 21.88 -8.61
N GLU A 2 -6.78 23.10 -8.08
CA GLU A 2 -5.66 23.96 -8.51
C GLU A 2 -4.32 23.29 -8.21
N SER A 3 -3.44 23.21 -9.21
CA SER A 3 -2.12 22.57 -9.05
C SER A 3 -1.24 23.44 -8.15
N LYS A 4 -0.79 22.88 -7.03
CA LYS A 4 -0.10 23.64 -5.97
C LYS A 4 1.24 24.25 -6.43
N LEU A 5 1.86 23.67 -7.44
CA LEU A 5 3.18 24.11 -7.91
C LEU A 5 3.11 25.16 -9.03
N LEU A 6 1.99 25.29 -9.73
CA LEU A 6 1.89 26.11 -10.92
C LEU A 6 2.20 27.59 -10.62
N GLN A 7 1.66 28.10 -9.50
CA GLN A 7 1.92 29.47 -9.06
C GLN A 7 3.39 29.68 -8.63
N PRO A 8 4.03 28.81 -7.82
CA PRO A 8 5.47 28.86 -7.58
C PRO A 8 6.34 28.92 -8.86
N PHE A 9 6.02 28.12 -9.89
CA PHE A 9 6.75 28.16 -11.16
C PHE A 9 6.60 29.51 -11.90
N LEU A 10 5.41 30.09 -11.89
CA LEU A 10 5.14 31.41 -12.48
C LEU A 10 5.86 32.53 -11.71
N GLN A 11 5.79 32.51 -10.38
CA GLN A 11 6.45 33.51 -9.51
C GLN A 11 7.98 33.47 -9.62
N ALA A 12 8.56 32.28 -9.80
CA ALA A 12 9.98 32.11 -10.04
C ALA A 12 10.43 32.51 -11.46
N GLY A 13 9.49 32.92 -12.33
CA GLY A 13 9.76 33.28 -13.73
C GLY A 13 10.22 32.09 -14.57
N LEU A 14 9.88 30.86 -14.16
CA LEU A 14 10.25 29.62 -14.84
C LEU A 14 9.25 29.22 -15.93
N LEU A 15 8.07 29.87 -15.92
CA LEU A 15 7.00 29.69 -16.89
C LEU A 15 6.62 31.03 -17.52
N ASP A 16 6.89 31.20 -18.82
CA ASP A 16 6.35 32.31 -19.61
C ASP A 16 5.06 31.89 -20.31
N ILE A 17 3.93 32.16 -19.67
CA ILE A 17 2.61 32.03 -20.29
C ILE A 17 2.08 33.36 -20.85
N GLY A 18 2.71 34.50 -20.51
CA GLY A 18 2.28 35.85 -20.88
C GLY A 18 0.98 36.27 -20.18
N ASP A 19 0.48 37.47 -20.49
CA ASP A 19 -0.58 38.13 -19.71
C ASP A 19 -2.03 37.72 -20.10
N ASN A 20 -2.27 36.43 -20.36
CA ASN A 20 -3.61 35.93 -20.68
C ASN A 20 -4.00 34.75 -19.78
N ASP A 21 -5.02 34.98 -18.94
CA ASP A 21 -5.59 34.01 -18.00
C ASP A 21 -6.12 32.73 -18.68
N GLU A 22 -6.58 32.81 -19.93
CA GLU A 22 -7.02 31.62 -20.70
C GLU A 22 -5.87 30.61 -20.91
N ARG A 23 -4.63 31.10 -21.00
CA ARG A 23 -3.45 30.22 -21.15
C ARG A 23 -3.18 29.46 -19.87
N LEU A 24 -3.41 30.07 -18.72
CA LEU A 24 -3.31 29.40 -17.43
C LEU A 24 -4.33 28.25 -17.33
N GLU A 25 -5.57 28.50 -17.79
CA GLU A 25 -6.60 27.46 -17.86
C GLU A 25 -6.20 26.31 -18.80
N HIS A 26 -5.64 26.63 -19.97
CA HIS A 26 -5.13 25.60 -20.89
C HIS A 26 -4.05 24.74 -20.26
N ILE A 27 -3.07 25.35 -19.58
CA ILE A 27 -2.00 24.61 -18.88
C ILE A 27 -2.57 23.74 -17.77
N THR A 28 -3.53 24.25 -16.99
CA THR A 28 -4.20 23.49 -15.93
C THR A 28 -4.90 22.25 -16.49
N LYS A 29 -5.67 22.38 -17.57
CA LYS A 29 -6.32 21.26 -18.25
C LYS A 29 -5.33 20.26 -18.86
N SER A 30 -4.17 20.73 -19.33
CA SER A 30 -3.08 19.86 -19.79
C SER A 30 -2.47 19.05 -18.66
N ILE A 31 -2.26 19.67 -17.49
CA ILE A 31 -1.80 18.98 -16.27
C ILE A 31 -2.81 17.90 -15.90
N GLU A 32 -4.11 18.20 -15.84
CA GLU A 32 -5.16 17.22 -15.51
C GLU A 32 -5.18 16.03 -16.48
N ASN A 33 -5.07 16.27 -17.79
CA ASN A 33 -4.99 15.21 -18.79
C ASN A 33 -3.72 14.37 -18.65
N LEU A 34 -2.58 15.00 -18.35
CA LEU A 34 -1.33 14.28 -18.15
C LEU A 34 -1.38 13.44 -16.87
N ARG A 35 -1.95 13.96 -15.78
CA ARG A 35 -2.20 13.19 -14.54
C ARG A 35 -2.98 11.91 -14.84
N ALA A 36 -4.06 12.01 -15.61
CA ALA A 36 -4.86 10.85 -16.00
C ALA A 36 -4.04 9.81 -16.77
N LYS A 37 -3.17 10.24 -17.70
CA LYS A 37 -2.25 9.35 -18.43
C LYS A 37 -1.27 8.65 -17.48
N LEU A 38 -0.66 9.39 -16.57
CA LEU A 38 0.36 8.86 -15.63
C LEU A 38 -0.24 7.90 -14.59
N ILE A 39 -1.47 8.12 -14.15
CA ILE A 39 -2.19 7.20 -13.26
C ILE A 39 -2.54 5.90 -14.01
N ALA A 40 -2.97 6.02 -15.27
CA ALA A 40 -3.36 4.87 -16.09
C ALA A 40 -2.19 3.95 -16.44
N ASP A 41 -0.99 4.49 -16.61
CA ASP A 41 0.23 3.71 -16.84
C ASP A 41 1.37 4.14 -15.90
N LYS A 42 1.52 3.42 -14.80
CA LYS A 42 2.58 3.70 -13.82
C LYS A 42 3.98 3.42 -14.37
N LYS A 43 4.13 2.63 -15.43
CA LYS A 43 5.46 2.28 -15.98
C LYS A 43 6.17 3.49 -16.58
N VAL A 44 5.42 4.48 -17.06
CA VAL A 44 6.01 5.70 -17.63
C VAL A 44 6.48 6.69 -16.56
N LEU A 45 6.15 6.48 -15.27
CA LEU A 45 6.55 7.41 -14.20
C LEU A 45 8.06 7.60 -14.11
N ILE A 46 8.84 6.55 -14.35
CA ILE A 46 10.31 6.60 -14.30
C ILE A 46 10.84 7.55 -15.38
N SER A 47 10.47 7.33 -16.65
CA SER A 47 10.95 8.17 -17.76
C SER A 47 10.47 9.61 -17.63
N TYR A 48 9.20 9.81 -17.27
CA TYR A 48 8.66 11.15 -17.04
C TYR A 48 9.38 11.88 -15.90
N THR A 49 9.74 11.20 -14.82
CA THR A 49 10.51 11.78 -13.71
C THR A 49 11.91 12.20 -14.17
N LEU A 50 12.63 11.34 -14.89
CA LEU A 50 13.98 11.64 -15.40
C LEU A 50 13.98 12.82 -16.37
N VAL A 51 12.96 12.92 -17.22
CA VAL A 51 12.78 14.03 -18.18
C VAL A 51 12.41 15.33 -17.45
N ALA A 52 11.51 15.23 -16.47
CA ALA A 52 11.08 16.36 -15.67
C ALA A 52 12.22 17.01 -14.89
N LEU A 53 13.25 16.26 -14.50
CA LEU A 53 14.36 16.74 -13.69
C LEU A 53 15.57 17.25 -14.49
N ASP A 54 15.54 17.18 -15.82
CA ASP A 54 16.68 17.62 -16.64
C ASP A 54 16.35 18.87 -17.49
N PRO A 55 16.79 20.08 -17.07
CA PRO A 55 16.62 21.29 -17.86
C PRO A 55 17.44 21.32 -19.14
N GLN A 56 18.46 20.47 -19.28
CA GLN A 56 19.34 20.40 -20.44
C GLN A 56 18.96 19.26 -21.41
N ILE A 57 17.75 18.71 -21.25
CA ILE A 57 17.22 17.68 -22.13
C ILE A 57 17.11 18.15 -23.58
N THR A 58 17.32 17.23 -24.52
CA THR A 58 17.17 17.53 -25.95
C THR A 58 15.70 17.70 -26.31
N ASP A 59 15.44 18.54 -27.31
CA ASP A 59 14.10 18.77 -27.80
C ASP A 59 13.53 17.52 -28.49
N THR A 60 14.29 16.48 -28.77
CA THR A 60 13.84 15.25 -29.45
C THR A 60 13.27 14.17 -28.52
N GLU A 61 13.30 14.37 -27.20
CA GLU A 61 12.83 13.36 -26.24
C GLU A 61 11.34 13.03 -26.45
N GLN A 62 11.01 11.74 -26.54
CA GLN A 62 9.65 11.28 -26.83
C GLN A 62 8.65 11.69 -25.74
N VAL A 63 9.05 11.71 -24.47
CA VAL A 63 8.21 12.23 -23.36
C VAL A 63 7.81 13.70 -23.57
N LEU A 64 8.70 14.52 -24.14
CA LEU A 64 8.38 15.91 -24.46
C LEU A 64 7.46 16.01 -25.68
N VAL A 65 7.64 15.17 -26.69
CA VAL A 65 6.71 15.06 -27.85
C VAL A 65 5.30 14.72 -27.37
N ASP A 66 5.19 13.72 -26.50
CA ASP A 66 3.93 13.27 -25.91
C ASP A 66 3.26 14.37 -25.10
N THR A 67 4.05 15.07 -24.27
CA THR A 67 3.55 16.16 -23.43
C THR A 67 3.11 17.36 -24.26
N GLU A 68 3.88 17.73 -25.30
CA GLU A 68 3.50 18.79 -26.24
C GLU A 68 2.18 18.46 -26.94
N THR A 69 1.95 17.19 -27.28
CA THR A 69 0.67 16.73 -27.84
C THR A 69 -0.49 16.97 -26.86
N VAL A 70 -0.30 16.65 -25.58
CA VAL A 70 -1.30 16.93 -24.53
C VAL A 70 -1.56 18.43 -24.37
N VAL A 71 -0.51 19.27 -24.41
CA VAL A 71 -0.65 20.73 -24.32
C VAL A 71 -1.36 21.31 -25.54
N SER A 72 -0.99 20.86 -26.73
CA SER A 72 -1.56 21.32 -28.00
C SER A 72 -3.03 20.93 -28.19
N ASN A 73 -3.56 20.01 -27.38
CA ASN A 73 -5.00 19.73 -27.36
C ASN A 73 -5.83 20.88 -26.77
N HIS A 74 -5.26 21.62 -25.82
CA HIS A 74 -5.92 22.76 -25.17
C HIS A 74 -5.41 24.10 -25.69
N TRP A 75 -4.11 24.23 -25.96
CA TRP A 75 -3.51 25.45 -26.48
C TRP A 75 -3.08 25.29 -27.94
N LYS A 76 -4.03 25.46 -28.88
CA LYS A 76 -3.79 25.27 -30.32
C LYS A 76 -2.73 26.23 -30.91
N ALA A 77 -2.61 27.42 -30.35
CA ALA A 77 -1.65 28.44 -30.77
C ALA A 77 -0.25 28.27 -30.12
N LEU A 78 0.04 27.15 -29.45
CA LEU A 78 1.33 26.94 -28.75
C LEU A 78 2.53 27.18 -29.68
N ARG A 79 2.53 26.56 -30.87
CA ARG A 79 3.62 26.70 -31.87
C ARG A 79 3.64 28.05 -32.59
N SER A 80 2.56 28.82 -32.49
CA SER A 80 2.55 30.20 -32.95
C SER A 80 3.23 31.14 -31.93
N LYS A 81 3.16 30.82 -30.62
CA LYS A 81 3.89 31.56 -29.58
C LYS A 81 5.36 31.11 -29.49
N PHE A 82 5.61 29.81 -29.57
CA PHE A 82 6.93 29.22 -29.45
C PHE A 82 7.32 28.55 -30.76
N THR A 83 8.28 29.14 -31.47
CA THR A 83 8.80 28.58 -32.73
C THR A 83 9.48 27.23 -32.48
N GLU A 84 10.25 27.13 -31.39
CA GLU A 84 10.88 25.90 -30.92
C GLU A 84 10.00 25.18 -29.90
N ARG A 85 10.36 23.94 -29.54
CA ARG A 85 9.67 23.20 -28.48
C ARG A 85 9.88 23.92 -27.15
N PRO A 86 8.82 24.33 -26.43
CA PRO A 86 8.97 25.08 -25.19
C PRO A 86 9.31 24.14 -24.03
N ILE A 87 10.54 23.62 -24.00
CA ILE A 87 11.03 22.63 -23.02
C ILE A 87 10.71 23.03 -21.57
N PRO A 88 10.98 24.28 -21.11
CA PRO A 88 10.67 24.67 -19.73
C PRO A 88 9.18 24.55 -19.39
N LEU A 89 8.31 24.92 -20.34
CA LEU A 89 6.86 24.81 -20.17
C LEU A 89 6.41 23.36 -20.08
N LEU A 90 6.90 22.50 -20.98
CA LEU A 90 6.55 21.08 -20.98
C LEU A 90 7.05 20.38 -19.72
N ARG A 91 8.28 20.66 -19.29
CA ARG A 91 8.83 20.11 -18.04
C ARG A 91 8.04 20.57 -16.82
N ALA A 92 7.64 21.84 -16.77
CA ALA A 92 6.79 22.33 -15.69
C ALA A 92 5.42 21.62 -15.66
N VAL A 93 4.78 21.39 -16.82
CA VAL A 93 3.55 20.59 -16.91
C VAL A 93 3.77 19.18 -16.37
N ILE A 94 4.88 18.54 -16.72
CA ILE A 94 5.22 17.20 -16.21
C ILE A 94 5.44 17.23 -14.69
N LEU A 95 6.25 18.16 -14.16
CA LEU A 95 6.54 18.28 -12.73
C LEU A 95 5.27 18.52 -11.91
N ASN A 96 4.37 19.38 -12.39
CA ASN A 96 3.07 19.60 -11.75
C ASN A 96 2.23 18.33 -11.75
N ALA A 97 2.12 17.64 -12.89
CA ALA A 97 1.35 16.41 -12.99
C ALA A 97 1.91 15.31 -12.08
N LEU A 98 3.24 15.11 -12.05
CA LEU A 98 3.92 14.15 -11.18
C LEU A 98 3.70 14.44 -9.70
N TYR A 99 3.86 15.71 -9.29
CA TYR A 99 3.63 16.11 -7.91
C TYR A 99 2.18 15.91 -7.48
N ASP A 100 1.21 16.32 -8.30
CA ASP A 100 -0.21 16.24 -7.95
C ASP A 100 -0.67 14.79 -7.72
N ILE A 101 -0.22 13.85 -8.55
CA ILE A 101 -0.55 12.42 -8.36
C ILE A 101 0.22 11.79 -7.20
N ALA A 102 1.44 12.24 -6.94
CA ALA A 102 2.29 11.73 -5.86
C ALA A 102 1.82 12.20 -4.48
N ALA A 103 1.33 13.44 -4.38
CA ALA A 103 0.78 13.98 -3.14
C ALA A 103 -0.48 13.23 -2.67
N GLU A 104 -1.16 12.52 -3.57
CA GLU A 104 -2.38 11.75 -3.29
C GLU A 104 -2.13 10.24 -3.10
N ASP A 105 -1.04 9.69 -3.64
CA ASP A 105 -0.71 8.26 -3.59
C ASP A 105 0.75 8.04 -3.11
N PRO A 106 0.97 7.55 -1.87
CA PRO A 106 2.31 7.27 -1.33
C PRO A 106 3.15 6.32 -2.17
N LYS A 107 2.51 5.39 -2.90
CA LYS A 107 3.21 4.47 -3.80
C LYS A 107 3.79 5.22 -5.00
N ILE A 108 3.00 6.12 -5.59
CA ILE A 108 3.48 6.97 -6.69
C ILE A 108 4.56 7.95 -6.20
N ALA A 109 4.38 8.53 -5.02
CA ALA A 109 5.41 9.35 -4.37
C ALA A 109 6.73 8.59 -4.23
N ARG A 110 6.69 7.33 -3.79
CA ARG A 110 7.89 6.50 -3.66
C ARG A 110 8.56 6.21 -5.01
N ILE A 111 7.80 5.86 -6.05
CA ILE A 111 8.36 5.65 -7.41
C ILE A 111 9.12 6.90 -7.87
N ILE A 112 8.50 8.07 -7.76
CA ILE A 112 9.08 9.33 -8.19
C ILE A 112 10.28 9.68 -7.32
N TYR A 113 10.18 9.56 -5.99
CA TYR A 113 11.26 9.88 -5.06
C TYR A 113 12.51 9.01 -5.29
N LEU A 114 12.34 7.68 -5.40
CA LEU A 114 13.46 6.76 -5.66
C LEU A 114 14.12 7.04 -7.01
N THR A 115 13.32 7.26 -8.05
CA THR A 115 13.84 7.61 -9.40
C THR A 115 14.57 8.95 -9.37
N ALA A 116 13.98 9.95 -8.72
CA ALA A 116 14.49 11.31 -8.70
C ALA A 116 15.78 11.42 -7.90
N THR A 117 15.88 10.79 -6.74
CA THR A 117 17.06 10.84 -5.88
C THR A 117 18.30 10.23 -6.55
N ASN A 118 18.10 9.28 -7.46
CA ASN A 118 19.18 8.76 -8.30
C ASN A 118 19.71 9.81 -9.28
N PHE A 119 18.82 10.54 -9.97
CA PHE A 119 19.25 11.51 -11.00
C PHE A 119 19.60 12.89 -10.45
N TYR A 120 18.95 13.31 -9.37
CA TYR A 120 19.03 14.65 -8.78
C TYR A 120 20.47 15.15 -8.55
N PRO A 121 21.43 14.35 -8.04
CA PRO A 121 22.81 14.81 -7.86
C PRO A 121 23.49 15.29 -9.15
N PHE A 122 23.03 14.83 -10.31
CA PHE A 122 23.60 15.16 -11.62
C PHE A 122 22.81 16.24 -12.36
N ALA A 123 21.60 16.55 -11.91
CA ALA A 123 20.70 17.50 -12.55
C ALA A 123 21.22 18.94 -12.46
N LYS A 124 21.30 19.63 -13.61
CA LYS A 124 21.74 21.03 -13.69
C LYS A 124 20.56 22.01 -13.57
N LEU A 125 19.90 21.98 -12.41
CA LEU A 125 18.59 22.63 -12.16
C LEU A 125 18.60 24.18 -12.22
N GLY A 126 19.74 24.83 -12.00
CA GLY A 126 19.83 26.29 -12.03
C GLY A 126 18.80 26.97 -11.11
N ARG A 127 17.91 27.78 -11.70
CA ARG A 127 16.85 28.51 -10.95
C ARG A 127 15.72 27.62 -10.45
N GLU A 128 15.54 26.43 -11.03
CA GLU A 128 14.49 25.48 -10.64
C GLU A 128 14.84 24.72 -9.35
N LYS A 129 16.10 24.79 -8.90
CA LYS A 129 16.63 23.95 -7.82
C LYS A 129 15.77 23.98 -6.55
N ALA A 130 15.43 25.17 -6.06
CA ALA A 130 14.66 25.31 -4.82
C ALA A 130 13.27 24.68 -4.90
N ILE A 131 12.59 24.82 -6.05
CA ILE A 131 11.26 24.21 -6.26
C ILE A 131 11.38 22.70 -6.34
N VAL A 132 12.36 22.19 -7.09
CA VAL A 132 12.60 20.74 -7.20
C VAL A 132 12.98 20.14 -5.85
N GLU A 133 13.87 20.77 -5.07
CA GLU A 133 14.22 20.31 -3.72
C GLU A 133 12.99 20.23 -2.81
N GLN A 134 12.11 21.23 -2.85
CA GLN A 134 10.86 21.21 -2.10
C GLN A 134 9.95 20.05 -2.51
N ILE A 135 9.81 19.80 -3.81
CA ILE A 135 9.04 18.66 -4.33
C ILE A 135 9.63 17.35 -3.80
N LEU A 136 10.94 17.14 -3.96
CA LEU A 136 11.59 15.90 -3.54
C LEU A 136 11.49 15.68 -2.03
N TYR A 137 11.57 16.76 -1.24
CA TYR A 137 11.38 16.69 0.20
C TYR A 137 9.95 16.26 0.57
N GLU A 138 8.92 16.88 -0.01
CA GLU A 138 7.51 16.56 0.30
C GLU A 138 7.13 15.13 -0.15
N LEU A 139 7.60 14.70 -1.32
CA LEU A 139 7.35 13.35 -1.81
C LEU A 139 8.14 12.31 -0.99
N GLY A 140 9.38 12.63 -0.60
CA GLY A 140 10.18 11.82 0.30
C GLY A 140 9.52 11.63 1.66
N GLU A 141 9.03 12.71 2.27
CA GLU A 141 8.28 12.67 3.53
C GLU A 141 7.01 11.81 3.45
N THR A 142 6.29 11.89 2.32
CA THR A 142 5.08 11.09 2.07
C THR A 142 5.45 9.61 1.97
N ALA A 143 6.47 9.27 1.20
CA ALA A 143 6.96 7.90 1.05
C ALA A 143 7.54 7.34 2.36
N GLU A 144 8.26 8.15 3.13
CA GLU A 144 8.90 7.74 4.38
C GLU A 144 7.88 7.47 5.48
N LYS A 145 6.87 8.34 5.65
CA LYS A 145 5.79 8.12 6.63
C LYS A 145 5.06 6.79 6.40
N ASP A 146 4.79 6.47 5.13
CA ASP A 146 4.17 5.21 4.75
C ASP A 146 5.09 4.01 5.04
N ALA A 147 6.39 4.11 4.74
CA ALA A 147 7.35 3.05 5.07
C ALA A 147 7.57 2.85 6.56
N VAL A 148 7.70 3.91 7.33
CA VAL A 148 7.85 3.83 8.79
C VAL A 148 6.65 3.13 9.41
N LYS A 149 5.44 3.40 8.90
CA LYS A 149 4.22 2.70 9.32
C LYS A 149 4.29 1.20 9.02
N GLU A 150 4.63 0.83 7.79
CA GLU A 150 4.80 -0.57 7.34
C GLU A 150 5.90 -1.32 8.12
N TRP A 151 6.93 -0.61 8.59
CA TRP A 151 8.07 -1.18 9.31
C TRP A 151 8.01 -1.02 10.82
N SER A 152 6.98 -0.37 11.35
CA SER A 152 6.83 -0.14 12.78
C SER A 152 6.57 -1.45 13.52
N LEU A 153 7.15 -1.58 14.71
CA LEU A 153 6.74 -2.62 15.65
C LEU A 153 5.54 -2.07 16.42
N GLU A 154 4.44 -2.81 16.43
CA GLU A 154 3.37 -2.51 17.37
C GLU A 154 3.93 -2.72 18.79
N SER A 155 4.04 -1.62 19.55
CA SER A 155 4.61 -1.63 20.90
C SER A 155 3.61 -2.12 21.95
N ALA A 156 2.31 -2.10 21.64
CA ALA A 156 1.27 -2.64 22.49
C ALA A 156 1.20 -4.15 22.31
N GLN A 157 1.26 -4.90 23.40
CA GLN A 157 0.90 -6.32 23.36
C GLN A 157 -0.55 -6.43 22.88
N PRO A 158 -0.82 -7.19 21.82
CA PRO A 158 -2.18 -7.33 21.32
C PRO A 158 -3.01 -8.04 22.38
N GLU A 159 -3.96 -7.31 22.96
CA GLU A 159 -4.83 -7.81 24.02
C GLU A 159 -6.10 -8.41 23.39
N LEU A 160 -6.32 -9.71 23.62
CA LEU A 160 -7.54 -10.36 23.17
C LEU A 160 -8.74 -9.84 23.97
N LYS A 161 -9.55 -8.99 23.34
CA LYS A 161 -10.81 -8.52 23.93
C LYS A 161 -11.85 -9.62 23.82
N ILE A 162 -12.08 -10.34 24.91
CA ILE A 162 -13.17 -11.31 25.00
C ILE A 162 -14.48 -10.53 25.22
N PRO A 163 -15.40 -10.48 24.26
CA PRO A 163 -16.67 -9.79 24.44
C PRO A 163 -17.48 -10.49 25.56
N THR A 164 -18.32 -9.75 26.27
CA THR A 164 -19.22 -10.39 27.25
C THR A 164 -20.46 -10.91 26.54
N LEU A 165 -20.80 -12.19 26.72
CA LEU A 165 -22.09 -12.73 26.26
C LEU A 165 -23.22 -12.12 27.10
N LYS A 166 -23.95 -11.17 26.52
CA LYS A 166 -25.13 -10.58 27.14
C LYS A 166 -26.38 -11.22 26.55
N VAL A 167 -26.96 -12.18 27.26
CA VAL A 167 -28.28 -12.72 26.91
C VAL A 167 -29.32 -11.70 27.37
N SER A 168 -29.95 -11.01 26.41
CA SER A 168 -30.99 -10.01 26.66
C SER A 168 -32.21 -10.34 25.80
N GLY A 169 -33.42 -10.10 26.33
CA GLY A 169 -34.65 -10.34 25.60
C GLY A 169 -35.35 -11.67 25.88
N LEU A 170 -34.94 -12.38 26.94
CA LEU A 170 -35.79 -13.41 27.55
C LEU A 170 -37.04 -12.73 28.12
N LYS A 171 -38.11 -12.73 27.33
CA LYS A 171 -39.40 -12.22 27.75
C LYS A 171 -40.15 -13.36 28.41
N PHE A 172 -40.15 -13.36 29.74
CA PHE A 172 -41.08 -14.18 30.51
C PHE A 172 -42.44 -13.47 30.46
N GLU A 173 -43.26 -13.82 29.48
CA GLU A 173 -44.64 -13.35 29.50
C GLU A 173 -45.31 -13.92 30.75
N LYS A 174 -46.08 -13.08 31.46
CA LYS A 174 -46.88 -13.54 32.60
C LYS A 174 -47.95 -14.47 32.03
N THR A 175 -47.72 -15.76 32.12
CA THR A 175 -48.75 -16.74 31.82
C THR A 175 -49.92 -16.52 32.75
N LYS A 176 -51.11 -16.28 32.19
CA LYS A 176 -52.34 -16.14 32.97
C LYS A 176 -53.14 -17.41 32.81
N VAL A 177 -53.48 -18.03 33.93
CA VAL A 177 -54.51 -19.08 33.93
C VAL A 177 -55.80 -18.45 33.41
N ASP A 178 -56.42 -19.06 32.39
CA ASP A 178 -57.75 -18.67 31.92
C ASP A 178 -58.78 -19.00 33.00
N SER A 179 -58.92 -18.05 33.92
CA SER A 179 -59.81 -18.14 35.08
C SER A 179 -61.25 -18.41 34.68
N LYS A 180 -61.71 -17.93 33.52
CA LYS A 180 -63.07 -18.17 33.05
C LYS A 180 -63.25 -19.62 32.63
N ARG A 181 -62.31 -20.15 31.84
CA ARG A 181 -62.34 -21.55 31.41
C ARG A 181 -62.20 -22.51 32.59
N LEU A 182 -61.26 -22.25 33.50
CA LEU A 182 -61.08 -23.06 34.71
C LEU A 182 -62.31 -23.01 35.61
N THR A 183 -62.88 -21.83 35.85
CA THR A 183 -64.10 -21.69 36.67
C THR A 183 -65.26 -22.45 36.05
N SER A 184 -65.49 -22.33 34.75
CA SER A 184 -66.54 -23.10 34.06
C SER A 184 -66.34 -24.60 34.19
N ALA A 185 -65.10 -25.09 34.07
CA ALA A 185 -64.79 -26.51 34.22
C ALA A 185 -64.96 -27.01 35.67
N LEU A 186 -64.61 -26.20 36.67
CA LEU A 186 -64.84 -26.52 38.08
C LEU A 186 -66.33 -26.49 38.44
N LEU A 187 -67.12 -25.60 37.83
CA LEU A 187 -68.58 -25.61 37.98
C LEU A 187 -69.19 -26.88 37.40
N VAL A 188 -68.69 -27.39 36.27
CA VAL A 188 -69.09 -28.69 35.72
C VAL A 188 -68.71 -29.82 36.67
N ALA A 189 -67.51 -29.79 37.27
CA ALA A 189 -67.10 -30.78 38.25
C ALA A 189 -68.01 -30.79 39.50
N ALA A 190 -68.55 -29.62 39.89
CA ALA A 190 -69.43 -29.46 41.05
C ALA A 190 -70.90 -29.85 40.80
N GLN A 191 -71.29 -30.15 39.55
CA GLN A 191 -72.63 -30.64 39.24
C GLN A 191 -72.87 -32.03 39.81
N ASN A 192 -74.12 -32.48 39.76
CA ASN A 192 -74.48 -33.83 40.16
C ASN A 192 -73.68 -34.85 39.35
N ASP A 193 -73.34 -35.97 39.98
CA ASP A 193 -72.73 -37.10 39.27
C ASP A 193 -73.69 -37.61 38.17
N PRO A 194 -73.22 -38.46 37.23
CA PRO A 194 -74.08 -39.02 36.19
C PRO A 194 -75.27 -39.85 36.71
N SER A 195 -75.28 -40.21 37.99
CA SER A 195 -76.39 -40.92 38.66
C SER A 195 -77.38 -39.95 39.32
N GLY A 196 -77.14 -38.64 39.23
CA GLY A 196 -78.01 -37.58 39.73
C GLY A 196 -77.72 -37.16 41.18
N HIS A 197 -76.68 -37.68 41.84
CA HIS A 197 -76.38 -37.33 43.22
C HIS A 197 -75.53 -36.05 43.32
N GLY A 198 -75.92 -35.15 44.22
CA GLY A 198 -75.19 -33.92 44.52
C GLY A 198 -74.34 -33.99 45.79
N PRO A 199 -73.71 -32.87 46.19
CA PRO A 199 -72.82 -32.80 47.36
C PRO A 199 -73.51 -33.10 48.70
N GLU A 200 -74.83 -32.93 48.79
CA GLU A 200 -75.59 -33.18 50.02
C GLU A 200 -76.11 -34.62 50.14
N HIS A 201 -75.83 -35.49 49.16
CA HIS A 201 -76.27 -36.87 49.20
C HIS A 201 -75.32 -37.73 50.06
N GLY A 202 -75.78 -38.09 51.26
CA GLY A 202 -75.09 -39.07 52.11
C GLY A 202 -75.20 -40.50 51.59
N GLY A 203 -74.22 -41.35 51.91
CA GLY A 203 -74.21 -42.78 51.54
C GLY A 203 -73.22 -43.12 50.40
N ARG A 204 -73.53 -44.14 49.59
CA ARG A 204 -72.72 -44.62 48.43
C ARG A 204 -72.74 -43.64 47.22
N SER A 205 -72.69 -42.34 47.48
CA SER A 205 -72.62 -41.31 46.43
C SER A 205 -71.26 -41.38 45.73
N SER A 206 -71.25 -41.33 44.40
CA SER A 206 -70.02 -41.23 43.60
C SER A 206 -69.68 -39.79 43.25
N TRP A 207 -70.43 -38.81 43.78
CA TRP A 207 -70.21 -37.39 43.57
C TRP A 207 -68.81 -36.93 43.96
N SER A 208 -68.27 -37.39 45.09
CA SER A 208 -66.92 -37.02 45.54
C SER A 208 -65.84 -37.50 44.57
N GLN A 209 -65.98 -38.72 44.04
CA GLN A 209 -65.09 -39.27 43.02
C GLN A 209 -65.25 -38.52 41.70
N HIS A 210 -66.49 -38.26 41.26
CA HIS A 210 -66.79 -37.48 40.06
C HIS A 210 -66.18 -36.07 40.12
N PHE A 211 -66.41 -35.35 41.21
CA PHE A 211 -65.85 -34.02 41.46
C PHE A 211 -64.32 -34.08 41.43
N SER A 212 -63.71 -35.02 42.15
CA SER A 212 -62.26 -35.18 42.21
C SER A 212 -61.65 -35.43 40.84
N GLU A 213 -62.22 -36.34 40.05
CA GLU A 213 -61.76 -36.66 38.69
C GLU A 213 -61.88 -35.45 37.76
N LYS A 214 -63.05 -34.80 37.73
CA LYS A 214 -63.32 -33.67 36.83
C LYS A 214 -62.58 -32.40 37.23
N ALA A 215 -62.46 -32.10 38.52
CA ALA A 215 -61.71 -30.94 39.00
C ALA A 215 -60.21 -31.12 38.78
N SER A 216 -59.66 -32.32 39.02
CA SER A 216 -58.25 -32.61 38.76
C SER A 216 -57.91 -32.49 37.27
N GLU A 217 -58.79 -32.99 36.39
CA GLU A 217 -58.64 -32.84 34.94
C GLU A 217 -58.72 -31.37 34.49
N ALA A 218 -59.64 -30.59 35.07
CA ALA A 218 -59.76 -29.16 34.79
C ALA A 218 -58.49 -28.38 35.19
N ILE A 219 -57.92 -28.70 36.36
CA ILE A 219 -56.65 -28.10 36.84
C ILE A 219 -55.50 -28.53 35.95
N ARG A 220 -55.39 -29.82 35.60
CA ARG A 220 -54.35 -30.35 34.70
C ARG A 220 -54.36 -29.61 33.36
N ILE A 221 -55.52 -29.50 32.71
CA ILE A 221 -55.66 -28.78 31.44
C ILE A 221 -55.25 -27.31 31.57
N ALA A 222 -55.66 -26.64 32.65
CA ALA A 222 -55.32 -25.24 32.88
C ALA A 222 -53.81 -25.03 33.10
N VAL A 223 -53.16 -25.95 33.82
CA VAL A 223 -51.71 -25.95 34.05
C VAL A 223 -50.95 -26.27 32.77
N GLU A 224 -51.33 -27.31 32.03
CA GLU A 224 -50.71 -27.68 30.75
C GLU A 224 -50.80 -26.56 29.72
N HIS A 225 -51.98 -25.95 29.57
CA HIS A 225 -52.15 -24.81 28.67
C HIS A 225 -51.27 -23.62 29.07
N SER A 226 -51.15 -23.37 30.37
CA SER A 226 -50.27 -22.33 30.90
C SER A 226 -48.79 -22.62 30.57
N PHE A 227 -48.34 -23.87 30.74
CA PHE A 227 -46.98 -24.27 30.40
C PHE A 227 -46.71 -24.25 28.88
N ASP A 228 -47.69 -24.61 28.05
CA ASP A 228 -47.57 -24.55 26.60
C ASP A 228 -47.43 -23.11 26.09
N GLU A 229 -48.21 -22.17 26.65
CA GLU A 229 -48.06 -20.74 26.36
C GLU A 229 -46.71 -20.20 26.84
N PHE A 230 -46.28 -20.60 28.03
CA PHE A 230 -44.96 -20.26 28.56
C PHE A 230 -43.83 -20.76 27.65
N SER A 231 -43.88 -22.02 27.21
CA SER A 231 -42.86 -22.60 26.33
C SER A 231 -42.83 -21.93 24.96
N LYS A 232 -43.98 -21.51 24.41
CA LYS A 232 -44.05 -20.75 23.15
C LYS A 232 -43.46 -19.34 23.26
N SER A 233 -43.41 -18.76 24.46
CA SER A 233 -42.79 -17.45 24.70
C SER A 233 -41.26 -17.49 24.68
N LEU A 234 -40.65 -18.66 24.86
CA LEU A 234 -39.21 -18.88 24.72
C LEU A 234 -38.85 -19.18 23.26
N THR A 235 -38.49 -18.13 22.50
CA THR A 235 -38.09 -18.31 21.10
C THR A 235 -36.60 -18.66 20.97
N PRO A 236 -36.20 -19.62 20.11
CA PRO A 236 -34.78 -19.93 19.83
C PRO A 236 -33.97 -18.70 19.42
N ILE A 237 -34.61 -17.76 18.71
CA ILE A 237 -34.03 -16.49 18.24
C ILE A 237 -33.48 -15.63 19.39
N SER A 238 -34.13 -15.66 20.57
CA SER A 238 -33.72 -14.90 21.75
C SER A 238 -32.41 -15.36 22.37
N LEU A 239 -32.00 -16.61 22.09
CA LEU A 239 -30.73 -17.19 22.53
C LEU A 239 -29.70 -17.22 21.39
N GLU A 240 -30.15 -17.56 20.18
CA GLU A 240 -29.29 -17.68 19.00
C GLU A 240 -28.67 -16.33 18.61
N THR A 241 -29.44 -15.23 18.67
CA THR A 241 -28.94 -13.91 18.27
C THR A 241 -27.80 -13.40 19.16
N PRO A 242 -27.92 -13.39 20.51
CA PRO A 242 -26.80 -13.02 21.39
C PRO A 242 -25.57 -13.92 21.24
N ILE A 243 -25.77 -15.23 21.04
CA ILE A 243 -24.70 -16.20 20.87
C ILE A 243 -23.95 -15.95 19.54
N ASN A 244 -24.67 -15.79 18.44
CA ASN A 244 -24.07 -15.51 17.13
C ASN A 244 -23.32 -14.17 17.15
N LYS A 245 -23.86 -13.15 17.83
CA LYS A 245 -23.19 -11.87 18.01
C LYS A 245 -21.89 -12.01 18.80
N PHE A 246 -21.92 -12.73 19.93
CA PHE A 246 -20.73 -13.00 20.72
C PHE A 246 -19.63 -13.69 19.89
N PHE A 247 -19.96 -14.73 19.12
CA PHE A 247 -18.97 -15.41 18.29
C PHE A 247 -18.45 -14.53 17.15
N THR A 248 -19.29 -13.69 16.57
CA THR A 248 -18.87 -12.72 15.54
C THR A 248 -17.88 -11.70 16.13
N ASP A 249 -18.21 -11.10 17.28
CA ASP A 249 -17.35 -10.13 17.95
C ASP A 249 -16.06 -10.77 18.45
N PHE A 250 -16.13 -12.00 18.97
CA PHE A 250 -14.96 -12.77 19.40
C PHE A 250 -14.03 -13.09 18.22
N LYS A 251 -14.60 -13.57 17.09
CA LYS A 251 -13.82 -13.83 15.87
C LYS A 251 -13.13 -12.57 15.39
N ALA A 252 -13.84 -11.43 15.32
CA ALA A 252 -13.24 -10.17 14.92
C ALA A 252 -12.10 -9.74 15.86
N SER A 253 -12.26 -9.91 17.17
CA SER A 253 -11.18 -9.63 18.13
C SER A 253 -9.98 -10.57 17.95
N LEU A 254 -10.23 -11.86 17.73
CA LEU A 254 -9.18 -12.86 17.50
C LEU A 254 -8.42 -12.56 16.21
N ASP A 255 -9.11 -12.31 15.11
CA ASP A 255 -8.53 -11.98 13.81
C ASP A 255 -7.63 -10.74 13.90
N ASN A 256 -8.10 -9.68 14.58
CA ASN A 256 -7.31 -8.48 14.80
C ASN A 256 -6.06 -8.73 15.67
N THR A 257 -6.21 -9.51 16.75
CA THR A 257 -5.10 -9.86 17.66
C THR A 257 -4.04 -10.71 16.95
N LEU A 258 -4.47 -11.69 16.16
CA LEU A 258 -3.58 -12.54 15.36
C LEU A 258 -2.87 -11.72 14.28
N LYS A 259 -3.59 -10.85 13.56
CA LYS A 259 -3.00 -9.98 12.54
C LYS A 259 -1.91 -9.08 13.12
N ALA A 260 -2.19 -8.39 14.22
CA ALA A 260 -1.22 -7.58 14.95
C ALA A 260 0.03 -8.40 15.36
N SER A 261 -0.21 -9.60 15.91
CA SER A 261 0.88 -10.50 16.32
C SER A 261 1.75 -10.93 15.14
N PHE A 262 1.15 -11.33 14.02
CA PHE A 262 1.88 -11.75 12.82
C PHE A 262 2.67 -10.59 12.20
N THR A 263 2.07 -9.40 12.08
CA THR A 263 2.78 -8.22 11.57
C THR A 263 4.01 -7.88 12.42
N SER A 264 3.89 -7.98 13.75
CA SER A 264 5.02 -7.78 14.66
C SER A 264 6.12 -8.85 14.48
N ILE A 265 5.74 -10.13 14.38
CA ILE A 265 6.67 -11.24 14.12
C ILE A 265 7.41 -11.05 12.79
N GLU A 266 6.68 -10.74 11.71
CA GLU A 266 7.26 -10.50 10.39
C GLU A 266 8.25 -9.32 10.41
N ALA A 267 7.93 -8.24 11.13
CA ALA A 267 8.82 -7.10 11.28
C ALA A 267 10.10 -7.45 12.06
N VAL A 268 10.00 -8.24 13.14
CA VAL A 268 11.16 -8.74 13.91
C VAL A 268 12.00 -9.70 13.07
N GLU A 269 11.38 -10.65 12.38
CA GLU A 269 12.06 -11.62 11.51
C GLU A 269 12.83 -10.89 10.40
N ARG A 270 12.20 -9.90 9.75
CA ARG A 270 12.82 -9.08 8.72
C ARG A 270 14.05 -8.35 9.23
N ARG A 271 13.93 -7.63 10.36
CA ARG A 271 15.08 -6.94 10.98
C ARG A 271 16.19 -7.90 11.38
N SER A 272 15.84 -9.10 11.84
CA SER A 272 16.81 -10.15 12.19
C SER A 272 17.53 -10.69 10.96
N LYS A 273 16.84 -10.92 9.84
CA LYS A 273 17.45 -11.31 8.55
C LYS A 273 18.41 -10.24 8.04
N LEU A 274 18.00 -8.97 8.09
CA LEU A 274 18.84 -7.86 7.67
C LEU A 274 20.08 -7.67 8.56
N LEU A 275 19.94 -7.85 9.87
CA LEU A 275 21.08 -7.86 10.79
C LEU A 275 22.01 -9.03 10.47
N TRP A 276 21.48 -10.23 10.27
CA TRP A 276 22.27 -11.40 9.88
C TRP A 276 23.02 -11.16 8.57
N TRP A 277 22.35 -10.62 7.56
CA TRP A 277 22.97 -10.25 6.28
C TRP A 277 24.11 -9.26 6.45
N LYS A 278 23.90 -8.19 7.24
CA LYS A 278 24.92 -7.20 7.58
C LYS A 278 26.14 -7.82 8.27
N GLU A 279 25.91 -8.63 9.31
CA GLU A 279 27.00 -9.18 10.13
C GLU A 279 27.80 -10.26 9.39
N THR A 280 27.11 -11.11 8.62
CA THR A 280 27.78 -12.17 7.86
C THR A 280 28.47 -11.66 6.61
N MET A 281 27.94 -10.61 5.98
CA MET A 281 28.39 -10.11 4.67
C MET A 281 28.48 -11.26 3.65
N TYR A 282 27.45 -12.13 3.69
CA TYR A 282 27.32 -13.31 2.87
C TYR A 282 26.31 -13.07 1.76
N SER A 283 26.70 -13.39 0.52
CA SER A 283 25.82 -13.36 -0.63
C SER A 283 25.06 -14.67 -0.77
N THR A 284 23.74 -14.59 -0.69
CA THR A 284 22.87 -15.74 -0.95
C THR A 284 22.86 -16.12 -2.43
N SER A 285 22.97 -15.15 -3.34
CA SER A 285 23.00 -15.43 -4.78
C SER A 285 24.33 -16.03 -5.26
N LEU A 286 25.47 -15.64 -4.65
CA LEU A 286 26.77 -16.21 -4.99
C LEU A 286 27.16 -17.43 -4.15
N GLY A 287 26.51 -17.64 -2.99
CA GLY A 287 26.89 -18.68 -2.06
C GLY A 287 28.25 -18.46 -1.37
N ASN A 288 28.72 -17.22 -1.26
CA ASN A 288 30.03 -16.87 -0.68
C ASN A 288 30.05 -15.46 -0.07
N SER A 289 31.13 -15.08 0.63
CA SER A 289 31.28 -13.72 1.18
C SER A 289 31.49 -12.67 0.09
N TYR A 290 30.82 -11.51 0.22
CA TYR A 290 31.01 -10.36 -0.67
C TYR A 290 32.47 -9.90 -0.77
N ARG A 291 33.26 -10.13 0.28
CA ARG A 291 34.70 -9.79 0.34
C ARG A 291 35.55 -10.54 -0.68
N THR A 292 35.03 -11.63 -1.24
CA THR A 292 35.71 -12.43 -2.27
C THR A 292 35.37 -11.98 -3.69
N THR A 293 34.37 -11.11 -3.84
CA THR A 293 33.87 -10.60 -5.12
C THR A 293 34.66 -9.36 -5.55
N ASN A 294 34.82 -9.15 -6.86
CA ASN A 294 35.43 -7.93 -7.40
C ASN A 294 34.65 -6.69 -6.91
N LYS A 295 35.36 -5.64 -6.47
CA LYS A 295 34.75 -4.43 -5.93
C LYS A 295 33.78 -3.71 -6.88
N PHE A 296 33.97 -3.83 -8.19
CA PHE A 296 33.06 -3.25 -9.19
C PHE A 296 31.78 -4.06 -9.37
N ILE A 297 31.75 -5.31 -8.89
CA ILE A 297 30.59 -6.21 -8.95
C ILE A 297 29.81 -6.19 -7.63
N GLN A 298 30.50 -5.97 -6.50
CA GLN A 298 29.91 -5.89 -5.17
C GLN A 298 28.63 -5.02 -5.07
N PRO A 299 28.57 -3.79 -5.63
CA PRO A 299 27.36 -2.96 -5.57
C PRO A 299 26.11 -3.67 -6.13
N PHE A 300 26.29 -4.41 -7.22
CA PHE A 300 25.22 -5.09 -7.94
C PHE A 300 24.69 -6.28 -7.16
N VAL A 301 25.60 -7.11 -6.66
CA VAL A 301 25.23 -8.31 -5.92
C VAL A 301 24.63 -7.93 -4.57
N MET A 302 25.20 -6.95 -3.86
CA MET A 302 24.70 -6.50 -2.57
C MET A 302 23.33 -5.83 -2.70
N ALA A 303 23.13 -4.95 -3.69
CA ALA A 303 21.82 -4.34 -3.94
C ALA A 303 20.78 -5.39 -4.33
N HIS A 304 21.14 -6.35 -5.18
CA HIS A 304 20.24 -7.44 -5.59
C HIS A 304 19.87 -8.35 -4.40
N ASP A 305 20.83 -8.86 -3.66
CA ASP A 305 20.58 -9.74 -2.50
C ASP A 305 19.78 -9.04 -1.40
N LEU A 306 20.03 -7.74 -1.18
CA LEU A 306 19.25 -6.95 -0.25
C LEU A 306 17.82 -6.77 -0.76
N TYR A 307 17.63 -6.40 -2.03
CA TYR A 307 16.33 -6.26 -2.67
C TYR A 307 15.48 -7.54 -2.53
N GLN A 308 16.05 -8.73 -2.69
CA GLN A 308 15.33 -10.01 -2.53
C GLN A 308 14.84 -10.28 -1.09
N GLN A 309 15.39 -9.58 -0.09
CA GLN A 309 15.00 -9.72 1.32
C GLN A 309 14.03 -8.62 1.79
N LEU A 310 13.81 -7.60 0.97
CA LEU A 310 13.02 -6.44 1.33
C LEU A 310 11.55 -6.59 0.91
N PRO A 311 10.60 -6.04 1.70
CA PRO A 311 9.24 -5.82 1.25
C PRO A 311 9.19 -4.72 0.16
N ALA A 312 8.01 -4.55 -0.45
CA ALA A 312 7.76 -3.55 -1.49
C ALA A 312 8.05 -2.10 -1.06
N ILE A 313 7.87 -1.80 0.22
CA ILE A 313 7.90 -0.46 0.81
C ILE A 313 8.99 -0.49 1.87
N VAL A 314 10.02 0.35 1.76
CA VAL A 314 11.16 0.37 2.72
C VAL A 314 11.51 1.79 3.18
N PRO A 315 11.90 1.98 4.44
CA PRO A 315 12.33 3.28 4.96
C PRO A 315 13.74 3.63 4.49
N VAL A 316 14.07 4.92 4.43
CA VAL A 316 15.39 5.43 4.03
C VAL A 316 16.55 4.85 4.86
N SER A 317 16.29 4.39 6.08
CA SER A 317 17.27 3.68 6.90
C SER A 317 17.86 2.43 6.23
N VAL A 318 17.17 1.84 5.26
CA VAL A 318 17.68 0.71 4.45
C VAL A 318 18.83 1.16 3.53
N ASP A 319 18.80 2.39 3.02
CA ASP A 319 19.89 2.93 2.20
C ASP A 319 21.17 3.06 3.04
N PHE A 320 21.04 3.55 4.28
CA PHE A 320 22.14 3.63 5.23
C PHE A 320 22.63 2.24 5.65
N LEU A 321 21.72 1.28 5.83
CA LEU A 321 22.10 -0.11 6.07
C LEU A 321 22.96 -0.66 4.92
N LEU A 322 22.55 -0.44 3.67
CA LEU A 322 23.30 -0.89 2.50
C LEU A 322 24.67 -0.21 2.44
N ARG A 323 24.73 1.12 2.59
CA ARG A 323 25.97 1.91 2.55
C ARG A 323 26.97 1.48 3.62
N ASP A 324 26.52 1.36 4.87
CA ASP A 324 27.39 0.95 5.98
C ASP A 324 27.87 -0.49 5.83
N THR A 325 26.98 -1.39 5.39
CA THR A 325 27.35 -2.79 5.16
C THR A 325 28.37 -2.89 4.03
N PHE A 326 28.20 -2.11 2.97
CA PHE A 326 29.12 -2.13 1.85
C PHE A 326 30.48 -1.52 2.22
N LEU A 327 30.52 -0.43 3.00
CA LEU A 327 31.79 0.10 3.55
C LEU A 327 32.54 -0.90 4.42
N ALA A 328 31.81 -1.76 5.13
CA ALA A 328 32.41 -2.83 5.94
C ALA A 328 32.99 -3.97 5.07
N VAL A 329 32.53 -4.11 3.82
CA VAL A 329 33.08 -5.04 2.81
C VAL A 329 34.25 -4.41 2.04
N GLU A 330 34.08 -3.17 1.57
CA GLU A 330 35.02 -2.42 0.74
C GLU A 330 35.22 -1.01 1.31
N LYS A 331 36.38 -0.77 1.92
CA LYS A 331 36.71 0.51 2.57
C LYS A 331 36.80 1.65 1.58
N SER A 332 37.10 1.37 0.31
CA SER A 332 37.15 2.36 -0.76
C SER A 332 35.78 2.62 -1.41
N ALA A 333 34.67 2.13 -0.85
CA ALA A 333 33.36 2.20 -1.52
C ALA A 333 32.86 3.63 -1.74
N ASP A 334 33.26 4.58 -0.88
CA ASP A 334 32.94 6.01 -0.98
C ASP A 334 33.91 6.81 -1.87
N GLU A 335 35.02 6.20 -2.30
CA GLU A 335 35.94 6.88 -3.22
C GLU A 335 35.23 7.20 -4.54
N LYS A 336 35.38 8.44 -4.99
CA LYS A 336 34.73 8.93 -6.21
C LYS A 336 35.56 8.54 -7.43
N MET A 337 34.87 8.12 -8.47
CA MET A 337 35.40 7.89 -9.82
C MET A 337 34.41 8.42 -10.85
N THR A 338 34.84 8.62 -12.08
CA THR A 338 33.93 9.01 -13.16
C THR A 338 33.05 7.83 -13.59
N PHE A 339 31.85 8.10 -14.10
CA PHE A 339 31.04 7.06 -14.75
C PHE A 339 31.80 6.36 -15.89
N LYS A 340 32.64 7.10 -16.62
CA LYS A 340 33.54 6.53 -17.63
C LYS A 340 34.49 5.47 -17.09
N GLU A 341 35.09 5.69 -15.92
CA GLU A 341 35.99 4.73 -15.27
C GLU A 341 35.23 3.52 -14.72
N LEU A 342 34.05 3.76 -14.13
CA LEU A 342 33.16 2.69 -13.70
C LEU A 342 32.79 1.79 -14.89
N LEU A 343 32.27 2.37 -15.97
CA LEU A 343 31.81 1.61 -17.14
C LEU A 343 32.95 0.84 -17.81
N LYS A 344 34.16 1.40 -17.90
CA LYS A 344 35.35 0.67 -18.35
C LYS A 344 35.68 -0.54 -17.47
N SER A 345 35.50 -0.39 -16.16
CA SER A 345 35.75 -1.48 -15.20
C SER A 345 34.68 -2.57 -15.32
N LEU A 346 33.44 -2.21 -15.62
CA LEU A 346 32.36 -3.17 -15.90
C LEU A 346 32.51 -3.84 -17.28
N ASP A 347 33.18 -3.18 -18.24
CA ASP A 347 33.37 -3.70 -19.60
C ASP A 347 34.39 -4.86 -19.70
N ILE A 348 35.07 -5.19 -18.60
CA ILE A 348 35.94 -6.34 -18.50
C ILE A 348 35.12 -7.64 -18.66
N LYS A 349 35.54 -8.53 -19.55
CA LYS A 349 34.82 -9.76 -19.92
C LYS A 349 34.35 -10.58 -18.72
N ASP A 350 35.23 -10.80 -17.75
CA ASP A 350 34.91 -11.59 -16.56
C ASP A 350 33.85 -10.90 -15.68
N ASN A 351 33.92 -9.56 -15.57
CA ASN A 351 32.94 -8.78 -14.82
C ASN A 351 31.57 -8.82 -15.52
N LYS A 352 31.52 -8.64 -16.85
CA LYS A 352 30.27 -8.78 -17.61
C LYS A 352 29.63 -10.15 -17.41
N SER A 353 30.43 -11.23 -17.49
CA SER A 353 29.92 -12.59 -17.33
C SER A 353 29.29 -12.80 -15.95
N GLN A 354 29.91 -12.27 -14.89
CA GLN A 354 29.34 -12.36 -13.54
C GLN A 354 28.09 -11.49 -13.39
N LEU A 355 28.11 -10.26 -13.90
CA LEU A 355 26.99 -9.32 -13.80
C LEU A 355 25.76 -9.78 -14.58
N ALA A 356 25.93 -10.49 -15.70
CA ALA A 356 24.81 -11.01 -16.49
C ALA A 356 23.91 -12.00 -15.72
N HIS A 357 24.39 -12.56 -14.60
CA HIS A 357 23.59 -13.39 -13.71
C HIS A 357 22.75 -12.60 -12.69
N HIS A 358 23.06 -11.32 -12.48
CA HIS A 358 22.39 -10.45 -11.49
C HIS A 358 21.60 -9.32 -12.14
N LEU A 359 21.93 -8.99 -13.39
CA LEU A 359 21.25 -8.00 -14.21
C LEU A 359 20.58 -8.72 -15.36
N ASP A 360 19.25 -8.81 -15.29
CA ASP A 360 18.44 -9.34 -16.38
C ASP A 360 18.66 -8.56 -17.67
N ASP A 361 18.41 -9.23 -18.80
CA ASP A 361 18.47 -8.58 -20.10
C ASP A 361 17.38 -7.52 -20.23
N ALA A 362 17.74 -6.38 -20.81
CA ALA A 362 16.84 -5.25 -21.04
C ALA A 362 16.83 -4.92 -22.53
N GLU A 363 15.72 -4.36 -23.00
CA GLU A 363 15.61 -3.86 -24.36
C GLU A 363 15.90 -2.36 -24.42
N PRO A 364 16.57 -1.87 -25.48
CA PRO A 364 16.72 -0.44 -25.71
C PRO A 364 15.36 0.26 -25.73
N SER A 365 15.26 1.39 -25.03
CA SER A 365 14.07 2.24 -25.05
C SER A 365 14.34 3.51 -25.85
N GLU A 366 13.29 4.04 -26.49
CA GLU A 366 13.31 5.39 -27.06
C GLU A 366 13.17 6.49 -25.98
N ASN A 367 12.66 6.12 -24.80
CA ASN A 367 12.56 7.02 -23.66
C ASN A 367 13.83 6.97 -22.81
N ARG A 368 14.06 8.01 -22.01
CA ARG A 368 15.00 7.94 -20.89
C ARG A 368 14.73 6.75 -19.97
N ILE A 369 15.81 6.11 -19.56
CA ILE A 369 15.83 4.95 -18.67
C ILE A 369 16.68 5.26 -17.44
N SER A 370 16.42 4.50 -16.37
CA SER A 370 17.21 4.55 -15.15
C SER A 370 18.66 4.11 -15.38
N ILE A 371 19.57 4.45 -14.46
CA ILE A 371 20.97 4.02 -14.55
C ILE A 371 21.07 2.48 -14.54
N THR A 372 20.22 1.80 -13.76
CA THR A 372 20.19 0.34 -13.69
C THR A 372 19.83 -0.29 -15.02
N ASN A 373 18.82 0.23 -15.71
CA ASN A 373 18.46 -0.24 -17.05
C ASN A 373 19.57 0.03 -18.08
N TYR A 374 20.23 1.18 -18.01
CA TYR A 374 21.39 1.44 -18.86
C TYR A 374 22.52 0.44 -18.58
N LEU A 375 22.80 0.12 -17.31
CA LEU A 375 23.82 -0.86 -16.93
C LEU A 375 23.47 -2.27 -17.42
N ARG A 376 22.17 -2.67 -17.40
CA ARG A 376 21.70 -3.91 -18.05
C ARG A 376 22.08 -3.92 -19.53
N LEU A 377 21.80 -2.85 -20.27
CA LEU A 377 22.17 -2.76 -21.69
C LEU A 377 23.69 -2.86 -21.93
N VAL A 378 24.52 -2.25 -21.07
CA VAL A 378 25.99 -2.31 -21.20
C VAL A 378 26.52 -3.72 -20.95
N VAL A 379 26.03 -4.39 -19.90
CA VAL A 379 26.44 -5.76 -19.54
C VAL A 379 26.08 -6.74 -20.65
N HIS A 380 24.91 -6.59 -21.26
CA HIS A 380 24.44 -7.43 -22.39
C HIS A 380 24.92 -6.96 -23.77
N GLY A 381 25.80 -5.95 -23.83
CA GLY A 381 26.41 -5.49 -25.09
C GLY A 381 25.48 -4.73 -26.03
N LYS A 382 24.32 -4.26 -25.54
CA LYS A 382 23.32 -3.48 -26.28
C LYS A 382 23.57 -1.97 -26.20
N ALA A 383 24.45 -1.50 -25.31
CA ALA A 383 24.85 -0.09 -25.20
C ALA A 383 26.35 0.08 -24.95
N THR A 384 26.87 1.27 -25.26
CA THR A 384 28.27 1.66 -25.03
C THR A 384 28.36 2.86 -24.09
N THR A 385 29.53 3.07 -23.48
CA THR A 385 29.80 4.19 -22.55
C THR A 385 29.35 5.56 -23.10
N LYS A 386 29.56 5.80 -24.40
CA LYS A 386 29.20 7.08 -25.06
C LYS A 386 27.70 7.36 -25.08
N MET A 387 26.87 6.33 -24.89
CA MET A 387 25.41 6.43 -24.92
C MET A 387 24.82 6.72 -23.53
N LEU A 388 25.63 6.79 -22.46
CA LEU A 388 25.15 7.03 -21.09
C LEU A 388 24.26 8.27 -21.02
N LYS A 389 24.75 9.41 -21.53
CA LYS A 389 24.03 10.69 -21.50
C LYS A 389 22.73 10.64 -22.30
N GLN A 390 22.75 9.96 -23.44
CA GLN A 390 21.55 9.80 -24.27
C GLN A 390 20.46 9.02 -23.53
N TYR A 391 20.81 7.93 -22.85
CA TYR A 391 19.84 7.07 -22.17
C TYR A 391 19.38 7.61 -20.81
N THR A 392 20.28 8.24 -20.06
CA THR A 392 20.05 8.56 -18.63
C THR A 392 20.04 10.05 -18.33
N GLY A 393 20.58 10.88 -19.24
CA GLY A 393 20.88 12.30 -18.98
C GLY A 393 22.18 12.54 -18.21
N ILE A 394 22.84 11.50 -17.69
CA ILE A 394 24.07 11.63 -16.90
C ILE A 394 25.30 11.71 -17.82
N ASP A 395 26.16 12.70 -17.60
CA ASP A 395 27.41 12.83 -18.37
C ASP A 395 28.46 11.82 -17.91
N GLU A 396 29.21 11.22 -18.83
CA GLU A 396 30.24 10.20 -18.49
C GLU A 396 31.38 10.77 -17.63
N SER A 397 31.53 12.10 -17.61
CA SER A 397 32.50 12.83 -16.78
C SER A 397 32.03 13.10 -15.35
N GLU A 398 30.73 12.91 -15.04
CA GLU A 398 30.22 13.06 -13.68
C GLU A 398 30.84 11.99 -12.77
N THR A 399 30.98 12.34 -11.48
CA THR A 399 31.62 11.47 -10.49
C THR A 399 30.60 10.72 -9.65
N ILE A 400 30.93 9.48 -9.30
CA ILE A 400 30.10 8.57 -8.53
C ILE A 400 30.97 7.68 -7.65
N SER A 401 30.44 7.22 -6.53
CA SER A 401 31.09 6.20 -5.71
C SER A 401 30.43 4.83 -5.93
N LEU A 402 31.12 3.75 -5.56
CA LEU A 402 30.50 2.41 -5.62
C LEU A 402 29.30 2.32 -4.67
N ASN A 403 29.38 3.01 -3.52
CA ASN A 403 28.28 3.09 -2.56
C ASN A 403 27.03 3.73 -3.13
N ASP A 404 27.20 4.81 -3.89
CA ASP A 404 26.10 5.46 -4.58
C ASP A 404 25.49 4.54 -5.64
N ILE A 405 26.32 3.80 -6.40
CA ILE A 405 25.81 2.81 -7.37
C ILE A 405 24.98 1.73 -6.68
N ALA A 406 25.41 1.20 -5.52
CA ALA A 406 24.65 0.20 -4.78
C ALA A 406 23.24 0.71 -4.40
N VAL A 407 23.16 1.94 -3.90
CA VAL A 407 21.88 2.57 -3.53
C VAL A 407 21.04 2.87 -4.77
N MET A 408 21.63 3.38 -5.84
CA MET A 408 20.91 3.66 -7.09
C MET A 408 20.28 2.39 -7.68
N LEU A 409 21.03 1.28 -7.67
CA LEU A 409 20.54 -0.03 -8.10
C LEU A 409 19.34 -0.49 -7.25
N LEU A 410 19.44 -0.37 -5.93
CA LEU A 410 18.34 -0.73 -5.04
C LEU A 410 17.09 0.13 -5.32
N HIS A 411 17.26 1.45 -5.43
CA HIS A 411 16.18 2.39 -5.73
C HIS A 411 15.48 2.08 -7.04
N ASP A 412 16.23 1.83 -8.12
CA ASP A 412 15.68 1.52 -9.43
C ASP A 412 14.93 0.18 -9.41
N LEU A 413 15.48 -0.87 -8.78
CA LEU A 413 14.81 -2.16 -8.63
C LEU A 413 13.47 -2.02 -7.87
N MET A 414 13.47 -1.24 -6.80
CA MET A 414 12.29 -0.95 -6.00
C MET A 414 11.25 -0.13 -6.79
N ALA A 415 11.68 0.91 -7.51
CA ALA A 415 10.80 1.72 -8.34
C ALA A 415 10.15 0.87 -9.43
N GLU A 416 10.95 0.07 -10.15
CA GLU A 416 10.46 -0.87 -11.18
C GLU A 416 9.42 -1.84 -10.62
N TYR A 417 9.70 -2.45 -9.47
CA TYR A 417 8.76 -3.34 -8.80
C TYR A 417 7.41 -2.65 -8.51
N LEU A 418 7.45 -1.42 -8.00
CA LEU A 418 6.24 -0.67 -7.68
C LEU A 418 5.45 -0.26 -8.93
N THR A 419 6.09 -0.09 -10.10
CA THR A 419 5.37 0.20 -11.34
C THR A 419 4.61 -0.99 -11.93
N THR A 420 4.95 -2.22 -11.52
CA THR A 420 4.36 -3.46 -12.08
C THR A 420 3.27 -4.09 -11.22
N ARG A 421 3.13 -3.66 -9.95
CA ARG A 421 2.16 -4.22 -8.99
C ARG A 421 1.05 -3.27 -8.62
#